data_AF-A0A4Y2X281-F1
#
_entry.id   AF-A0A4Y2X281-F1
#
_cell.length_a   1.000
_cell.length_b   1.000
_cell.length_c   1.000
_cell.angle_alpha   90.00
_cell.angle_beta   90.00
_cell.angle_gamma   90.00
#
_symmetry.space_group_name_H-M   'P 1'
#
loop_
_entity.id
_entity.type
_entity.pdbx_description
1 polymer ?
#
loop_
_entity_poly.entity_id
_entity_poly.type
_entity_poly.pdbx_seq_one_letter_code
_entity_poly.pdbx_strand_id
1 'polypeptide(L)'
;MICCTDLEIVAEFVDGVIQLKWAENGSKPIVPYENIRDCSAILASGRSKPIISDENIRDCSEVLASGRNESGVYTIWPKEPSTTGKPLQVYCDMETDGGGWTVIQRRGKFPVQQDFYKDWESYKNGFGNITQEFWLGNENIRVLCEGGCKIRFELQAENGEKGFAIYQSFTLSSSYVIHISDYSGDA
;
A
#
# COMPACT_ATOMS: atom_id res chain seq x y z
N MET A 1 19.63 -5.16 -30.92
CA MET A 1 20.02 -4.47 -29.68
C MET A 1 18.75 -3.86 -29.13
N ILE A 2 18.18 -4.47 -28.10
CA ILE A 2 16.86 -4.12 -27.56
C ILE A 2 17.10 -3.56 -26.16
N CYS A 3 16.71 -2.31 -25.94
CA CYS A 3 16.48 -1.80 -24.59
C CYS A 3 14.96 -1.85 -24.37
N CYS A 4 14.50 -2.77 -23.53
CA CYS A 4 13.22 -2.64 -22.86
C CYS A 4 13.49 -1.85 -21.58
N THR A 5 12.77 -0.75 -21.33
CA THR A 5 13.01 0.09 -20.14
C THR A 5 11.69 0.52 -19.51
N ASP A 6 10.95 -0.47 -18.98
CA ASP A 6 9.96 -0.33 -17.90
C ASP A 6 9.54 -1.73 -17.41
N LEU A 7 10.42 -2.42 -16.67
CA LEU A 7 10.15 -3.77 -16.15
C LEU A 7 10.99 -4.12 -14.92
N GLU A 8 10.38 -4.09 -13.72
CA GLU A 8 10.07 -5.26 -12.88
C GLU A 8 9.63 -4.84 -11.45
N ILE A 9 9.21 -5.81 -10.64
CA ILE A 9 8.56 -5.67 -9.33
C ILE A 9 9.56 -5.99 -8.22
N VAL A 10 10.44 -5.05 -7.85
CA VAL A 10 11.46 -5.34 -6.81
C VAL A 10 10.88 -5.33 -5.39
N ALA A 11 11.19 -6.38 -4.64
CA ALA A 11 11.38 -6.34 -3.19
C ALA A 11 12.49 -7.35 -2.89
N GLU A 12 13.64 -7.01 -2.31
CA GLU A 12 14.66 -8.04 -1.98
C GLU A 12 15.39 -7.80 -0.67
N PHE A 13 15.41 -8.86 0.16
CA PHE A 13 16.34 -9.05 1.28
C PHE A 13 16.60 -10.58 1.39
N VAL A 14 17.66 -11.06 2.04
CA VAL A 14 17.91 -12.53 2.19
C VAL A 14 18.06 -12.87 3.67
N ASP A 15 17.84 -14.15 4.02
CA ASP A 15 17.85 -14.70 5.38
C ASP A 15 16.69 -14.26 6.32
N GLY A 16 15.43 -14.38 5.81
CA GLY A 16 14.18 -14.30 6.60
C GLY A 16 13.10 -13.33 6.07
N VAL A 17 12.59 -13.51 4.84
CA VAL A 17 12.20 -12.37 3.97
C VAL A 17 11.09 -12.65 2.88
N ILE A 18 10.47 -11.57 2.36
CA ILE A 18 9.79 -11.39 1.04
C ILE A 18 10.75 -11.04 -0.12
N GLN A 19 10.75 -11.76 -1.25
CA GLN A 19 11.58 -11.45 -2.43
C GLN A 19 10.89 -11.44 -3.83
N LEU A 20 11.31 -10.52 -4.73
CA LEU A 20 11.09 -10.33 -6.19
C LEU A 20 12.15 -9.31 -6.77
N LYS A 21 12.48 -9.30 -8.09
CA LYS A 21 13.62 -8.52 -8.70
C LYS A 21 13.19 -7.45 -9.74
N TRP A 22 13.98 -6.81 -10.62
CA TRP A 22 15.44 -6.75 -10.93
C TRP A 22 16.16 -5.59 -10.19
N ALA A 23 16.90 -4.75 -10.94
CA ALA A 23 17.82 -3.67 -10.56
C ALA A 23 18.24 -2.91 -11.86
N GLU A 24 19.07 -1.86 -11.88
CA GLU A 24 19.93 -1.18 -10.88
C GLU A 24 19.75 0.37 -11.03
N ASN A 25 20.51 1.32 -10.46
CA ASN A 25 21.67 1.37 -9.53
C ASN A 25 21.67 2.76 -8.82
N GLY A 26 22.73 3.11 -8.06
CA GLY A 26 23.30 4.46 -8.22
C GLY A 26 23.45 5.40 -7.02
N SER A 27 23.98 4.94 -5.87
CA SER A 27 24.65 5.75 -4.81
C SER A 27 23.86 6.77 -3.95
N LYS A 28 24.34 6.97 -2.70
CA LYS A 28 23.89 7.90 -1.63
C LYS A 28 25.03 8.93 -1.34
N PRO A 29 25.01 9.85 -0.33
CA PRO A 29 23.97 10.34 0.62
C PRO A 29 23.76 11.90 0.49
N ILE A 30 23.47 12.82 1.46
CA ILE A 30 23.44 12.91 2.95
C ILE A 30 22.57 14.09 3.47
N VAL A 31 22.27 14.07 4.79
CA VAL A 31 21.89 15.14 5.77
C VAL A 31 20.54 15.90 5.68
N PRO A 32 19.98 16.39 6.84
CA PRO A 32 18.54 16.69 7.00
C PRO A 32 18.21 18.15 7.37
N TYR A 33 16.91 18.44 7.63
CA TYR A 33 16.46 19.63 8.39
C TYR A 33 15.22 19.33 9.28
N GLU A 34 14.90 20.24 10.21
CA GLU A 34 14.02 19.99 11.36
C GLU A 34 12.60 20.61 11.30
N ASN A 35 11.66 19.96 12.01
CA ASN A 35 10.54 20.50 12.81
C ASN A 35 9.81 21.83 12.42
N ILE A 36 8.57 21.70 11.93
CA ILE A 36 7.39 22.55 12.26
C ILE A 36 6.16 21.60 12.21
N ARG A 37 5.30 21.39 13.23
CA ARG A 37 4.43 22.26 14.07
C ARG A 37 3.17 22.83 13.38
N ASP A 38 2.15 21.97 13.31
CA ASP A 38 0.84 22.13 14.00
C ASP A 38 -0.06 23.36 13.73
N CYS A 39 -1.30 23.10 13.28
CA CYS A 39 -2.52 23.84 13.63
C CYS A 39 -3.79 23.01 13.33
N SER A 40 -4.94 23.35 13.96
CA SER A 40 -6.12 22.48 14.06
C SER A 40 -7.49 23.20 14.05
N ALA A 41 -8.56 22.47 13.64
CA ALA A 41 -10.02 22.65 13.88
C ALA A 41 -10.80 21.89 12.76
N ILE A 42 -11.90 21.13 12.91
CA ILE A 42 -13.13 21.16 13.76
C ILE A 42 -14.20 22.15 13.25
N LEU A 43 -15.51 21.86 13.09
CA LEU A 43 -16.36 20.64 12.94
C LEU A 43 -17.78 21.11 12.49
N ALA A 44 -18.59 20.28 11.81
CA ALA A 44 -20.06 20.45 11.70
C ALA A 44 -20.76 19.13 11.30
N SER A 45 -22.08 18.98 11.55
CA SER A 45 -22.79 17.69 11.46
C SER A 45 -24.14 17.71 10.72
N GLY A 46 -24.57 16.54 10.20
CA GLY A 46 -25.88 16.29 9.59
C GLY A 46 -26.16 14.79 9.40
N ARG A 47 -27.41 14.35 9.61
CA ARG A 47 -27.81 12.92 9.62
C ARG A 47 -27.36 12.12 8.39
N SER A 48 -26.74 10.97 8.62
CA SER A 48 -26.38 9.97 7.60
C SER A 48 -26.67 8.53 8.10
N LYS A 49 -26.31 7.52 7.30
CA LYS A 49 -26.19 6.10 7.70
C LYS A 49 -25.42 5.98 9.03
N PRO A 50 -25.56 4.89 9.83
CA PRO A 50 -24.81 4.74 11.08
C PRO A 50 -23.35 5.06 10.83
N ILE A 51 -22.90 6.18 11.41
CA ILE A 51 -21.57 6.72 11.16
C ILE A 51 -20.63 5.72 11.83
N ILE A 52 -19.94 4.92 11.01
CA ILE A 52 -18.71 4.28 11.44
C ILE A 52 -17.81 5.47 11.76
N SER A 53 -17.70 5.78 13.05
CA SER A 53 -16.80 6.81 13.56
C SER A 53 -15.43 6.53 12.96
N ASP A 54 -14.83 7.52 12.29
CA ASP A 54 -13.66 7.26 11.42
C ASP A 54 -12.58 6.44 12.13
N GLU A 55 -12.40 6.72 13.43
CA GLU A 55 -11.62 6.00 14.44
C GLU A 55 -11.72 4.45 14.42
N ASN A 56 -12.78 3.86 13.85
CA ASN A 56 -13.02 2.41 13.78
C ASN A 56 -12.92 1.83 12.35
N ILE A 57 -12.58 2.63 11.33
CA ILE A 57 -12.48 2.16 9.94
C ILE A 57 -11.14 1.47 9.73
N ARG A 58 -11.14 0.16 9.55
CA ARG A 58 -9.92 -0.67 9.58
C ARG A 58 -9.17 -0.74 8.25
N ASP A 59 -9.89 -0.61 7.14
CA ASP A 59 -9.35 -0.68 5.77
C ASP A 59 -10.26 0.05 4.75
N CYS A 60 -9.84 0.08 3.48
CA CYS A 60 -10.55 0.74 2.39
C CYS A 60 -11.92 0.10 2.04
N SER A 61 -12.17 -1.16 2.38
CA SER A 61 -13.47 -1.79 2.18
C SER A 61 -14.52 -1.24 3.15
N GLU A 62 -14.09 -0.91 4.39
CA GLU A 62 -14.94 -0.22 5.36
C GLU A 62 -15.13 1.27 5.03
N VAL A 63 -14.12 1.94 4.42
CA VAL A 63 -14.29 3.27 3.81
C VAL A 63 -15.40 3.21 2.74
N LEU A 64 -15.33 2.26 1.79
CA LEU A 64 -16.35 2.08 0.75
C LEU A 64 -17.73 1.76 1.35
N ALA A 65 -17.80 0.86 2.34
CA ALA A 65 -19.05 0.50 3.01
C ALA A 65 -19.72 1.69 3.72
N SER A 66 -18.93 2.66 4.21
CA SER A 66 -19.46 3.92 4.77
C SER A 66 -20.13 4.81 3.71
N GLY A 67 -19.90 4.56 2.41
CA GLY A 67 -20.41 5.33 1.28
C GLY A 67 -19.44 6.37 0.72
N ARG A 68 -18.13 6.21 1.00
CA ARG A 68 -17.05 7.00 0.40
C ARG A 68 -16.51 6.23 -0.81
N ASN A 69 -16.93 6.65 -2.00
CA ASN A 69 -16.73 5.91 -3.25
C ASN A 69 -15.75 6.62 -4.21
N GLU A 70 -14.94 7.56 -3.73
CA GLU A 70 -13.95 8.30 -4.53
C GLU A 70 -12.56 7.73 -4.25
N SER A 71 -11.75 7.49 -5.29
CA SER A 71 -10.37 7.02 -5.10
C SER A 71 -9.48 8.14 -4.56
N GLY A 72 -8.71 7.87 -3.50
CA GLY A 72 -7.98 8.92 -2.80
C GLY A 72 -7.28 8.48 -1.52
N VAL A 73 -6.75 9.43 -0.77
CA VAL A 73 -6.05 9.16 0.50
C VAL A 73 -7.04 9.19 1.65
N TYR A 74 -7.07 8.10 2.42
CA TYR A 74 -7.89 7.95 3.60
C TYR A 74 -7.04 7.57 4.82
N THR A 75 -7.53 7.92 6.00
CA THR A 75 -6.98 7.44 7.27
C THR A 75 -7.76 6.21 7.71
N ILE A 76 -7.05 5.18 8.16
CA ILE A 76 -7.60 3.92 8.67
C ILE A 76 -6.93 3.52 10.00
N TRP A 77 -7.58 2.63 10.75
CA TRP A 77 -7.18 2.12 12.05
C TRP A 77 -7.17 0.57 12.02
N PRO A 78 -6.11 -0.06 11.49
CA PRO A 78 -6.10 -1.51 11.17
C PRO A 78 -6.23 -2.47 12.36
N LYS A 79 -6.14 -1.95 13.59
CA LYS A 79 -6.47 -2.64 14.85
C LYS A 79 -7.41 -1.75 15.65
N GLU A 80 -8.17 -2.33 16.57
CA GLU A 80 -8.98 -1.56 17.52
C GLU A 80 -8.17 -0.40 18.15
N PRO A 81 -8.77 0.80 18.36
CA PRO A 81 -8.05 1.99 18.80
C PRO A 81 -7.19 1.85 20.06
N SER A 82 -7.48 0.86 20.91
CA SER A 82 -6.77 0.62 22.17
C SER A 82 -5.91 -0.64 22.17
N THR A 83 -4.60 -0.46 22.00
CA THR A 83 -3.53 -1.08 22.85
C THR A 83 -2.14 -0.61 22.38
N THR A 84 -1.94 -0.47 21.07
CA THR A 84 -0.80 0.25 20.46
C THR A 84 -1.21 1.14 19.28
N GLY A 85 -2.51 1.20 18.97
CA GLY A 85 -3.07 1.73 17.72
C GLY A 85 -2.62 3.15 17.37
N LYS A 86 -2.06 3.29 16.16
CA LYS A 86 -1.88 4.57 15.48
C LYS A 86 -2.71 4.57 14.19
N PRO A 87 -3.27 5.71 13.78
CA PRO A 87 -3.85 5.85 12.45
C PRO A 87 -2.78 5.63 11.37
N LEU A 88 -3.16 4.99 10.28
CA LEU A 88 -2.36 4.80 9.07
C LEU A 88 -3.03 5.55 7.91
N GLN A 89 -2.26 6.28 7.12
CA GLN A 89 -2.76 6.85 5.86
C GLN A 89 -2.50 5.86 4.72
N VAL A 90 -3.53 5.58 3.93
CA VAL A 90 -3.50 4.70 2.76
C VAL A 90 -4.11 5.37 1.55
N TYR A 91 -3.76 4.91 0.35
CA TYR A 91 -4.55 5.21 -0.84
C TYR A 91 -5.60 4.10 -1.00
N CYS A 92 -6.87 4.48 -1.10
CA CYS A 92 -7.96 3.58 -1.47
C CYS A 92 -8.27 3.74 -2.96
N ASP A 93 -8.29 2.63 -3.67
CA ASP A 93 -8.91 2.54 -5.00
C ASP A 93 -10.38 2.11 -4.83
N MET A 94 -11.30 2.96 -5.29
CA MET A 94 -12.75 2.78 -5.18
C MET A 94 -13.42 2.44 -6.53
N GLU A 95 -12.63 2.18 -7.56
CA GLU A 95 -13.09 2.03 -8.95
C GLU A 95 -12.78 0.64 -9.51
N THR A 96 -11.58 0.11 -9.26
CA THR A 96 -11.12 -1.19 -9.77
C THR A 96 -11.91 -2.35 -9.14
N ASP A 97 -12.47 -3.25 -9.94
CA ASP A 97 -13.16 -4.48 -9.48
C ASP A 97 -14.23 -4.24 -8.39
N GLY A 98 -14.94 -3.11 -8.46
CA GLY A 98 -15.94 -2.70 -7.48
C GLY A 98 -15.42 -1.87 -6.29
N GLY A 99 -14.11 -1.62 -6.23
CA GLY A 99 -13.47 -0.73 -5.26
C GLY A 99 -13.21 -1.34 -3.88
N GLY A 100 -12.80 -0.47 -2.95
CA GLY A 100 -12.51 -0.85 -1.56
C GLY A 100 -11.09 -1.39 -1.36
N TRP A 101 -10.19 -1.22 -2.33
CA TRP A 101 -8.84 -1.78 -2.29
C TRP A 101 -7.87 -0.86 -1.56
N THR A 102 -7.26 -1.37 -0.49
CA THR A 102 -6.11 -0.72 0.16
C THR A 102 -4.87 -0.92 -0.69
N VAL A 103 -4.36 0.14 -1.32
CA VAL A 103 -3.18 0.07 -2.18
C VAL A 103 -1.93 -0.02 -1.30
N ILE A 104 -1.20 -1.15 -1.40
CA ILE A 104 0.00 -1.43 -0.56
C ILE A 104 1.33 -1.09 -1.24
N GLN A 105 1.33 -0.97 -2.57
CA GLN A 105 2.47 -0.61 -3.40
C GLN A 105 1.95 0.14 -4.63
N ARG A 106 2.70 1.12 -5.12
CA ARG A 106 2.47 1.73 -6.42
C ARG A 106 3.78 2.07 -7.12
N ARG A 107 3.86 1.76 -8.41
CA ARG A 107 4.92 2.17 -9.36
C ARG A 107 4.30 2.90 -10.55
N GLY A 108 5.07 3.74 -11.25
CA GLY A 108 4.67 4.30 -12.54
C GLY A 108 5.21 5.70 -12.83
N LYS A 109 4.73 6.30 -13.93
CA LYS A 109 5.22 7.59 -14.47
C LYS A 109 4.61 8.78 -13.74
N PHE A 110 4.95 8.90 -12.45
CA PHE A 110 4.58 10.01 -11.57
C PHE A 110 5.62 11.14 -11.58
N PRO A 111 5.22 12.41 -11.32
CA PRO A 111 6.13 13.56 -11.26
C PRO A 111 7.30 13.41 -10.28
N VAL A 112 7.09 12.68 -9.18
CA VAL A 112 8.14 12.26 -8.25
C VAL A 112 8.28 10.74 -8.33
N GLN A 113 9.44 10.28 -8.77
CA GLN A 113 9.85 8.87 -8.73
C GLN A 113 10.37 8.51 -7.34
N GLN A 114 10.14 7.29 -6.90
CA GLN A 114 10.61 6.77 -5.61
C GLN A 114 11.72 5.74 -5.81
N ASP A 115 12.77 5.85 -4.99
CA ASP A 115 13.82 4.84 -4.89
C ASP A 115 13.32 3.61 -4.09
N PHE A 116 13.41 2.41 -4.67
CA PHE A 116 13.07 1.14 -4.03
C PHE A 116 14.29 0.35 -3.56
N TYR A 117 15.53 0.83 -3.77
CA TYR A 117 16.75 0.22 -3.25
C TYR A 117 16.98 0.63 -1.78
N LYS A 118 16.06 0.16 -0.93
CA LYS A 118 15.96 0.50 0.48
C LYS A 118 16.41 -0.63 1.40
N ASP A 119 16.74 -0.27 2.64
CA ASP A 119 17.09 -1.19 3.71
C ASP A 119 15.86 -1.85 4.37
N TRP A 120 16.13 -2.84 5.23
CA TRP A 120 15.10 -3.59 5.95
C TRP A 120 14.16 -2.72 6.78
N GLU A 121 14.69 -1.70 7.46
CA GLU A 121 13.87 -0.84 8.31
C GLU A 121 12.91 0.03 7.48
N SER A 122 13.38 0.55 6.35
CA SER A 122 12.52 1.20 5.35
C SER A 122 11.45 0.24 4.81
N TYR A 123 11.81 -0.97 4.39
CA TYR A 123 10.83 -1.96 3.90
C TYR A 123 9.82 -2.38 4.97
N LYS A 124 10.24 -2.47 6.24
CA LYS A 124 9.35 -2.79 7.37
C LYS A 124 8.35 -1.66 7.66
N ASN A 125 8.81 -0.41 7.69
CA ASN A 125 8.04 0.74 8.12
C ASN A 125 7.23 1.42 7.00
N GLY A 126 7.67 1.26 5.74
CA GLY A 126 7.10 1.93 4.56
C GLY A 126 7.93 3.13 4.10
N PHE A 127 7.81 3.48 2.81
CA PHE A 127 8.52 4.60 2.19
C PHE A 127 7.81 5.11 0.92
N GLY A 128 8.12 6.35 0.52
CA GLY A 128 7.57 6.99 -0.68
C GLY A 128 6.35 7.86 -0.40
N ASN A 129 5.61 8.19 -1.46
CA ASN A 129 4.46 9.08 -1.41
C ASN A 129 3.18 8.33 -1.80
N ILE A 130 2.22 8.27 -0.88
CA ILE A 130 0.96 7.53 -1.01
C ILE A 130 0.11 7.94 -2.24
N THR A 131 0.29 9.14 -2.78
CA THR A 131 -0.38 9.61 -4.01
C THR A 131 0.39 9.33 -5.30
N GLN A 132 1.63 8.86 -5.20
CA GLN A 132 2.55 8.60 -6.32
C GLN A 132 3.19 7.21 -6.13
N GLU A 133 4.51 7.07 -6.22
CA GLU A 133 5.19 5.80 -5.95
C GLU A 133 5.47 5.58 -4.45
N PHE A 134 5.15 4.39 -3.93
CA PHE A 134 5.37 4.03 -2.52
C PHE A 134 5.39 2.52 -2.25
N TRP A 135 5.88 2.17 -1.06
CA TRP A 135 5.69 0.90 -0.37
C TRP A 135 5.05 1.15 0.99
N LEU A 136 3.94 0.49 1.32
CA LEU A 136 3.18 0.77 2.56
C LEU A 136 3.89 0.29 3.83
N GLY A 137 4.84 -0.65 3.72
CA GLY A 137 5.61 -1.19 4.83
C GLY A 137 5.13 -2.58 5.26
N ASN A 138 6.07 -3.52 5.40
CA ASN A 138 5.77 -4.93 5.70
C ASN A 138 4.97 -5.10 6.99
N GLU A 139 5.21 -4.28 8.01
CA GLU A 139 4.45 -4.35 9.27
C GLU A 139 3.02 -3.86 9.13
N ASN A 140 2.79 -2.80 8.33
CA ASN A 140 1.44 -2.31 8.02
C ASN A 140 0.66 -3.35 7.20
N ILE A 141 1.28 -3.95 6.18
CA ILE A 141 0.70 -5.01 5.35
C ILE A 141 0.39 -6.27 6.19
N ARG A 142 1.31 -6.67 7.08
CA ARG A 142 1.14 -7.82 7.99
C ARG A 142 -0.02 -7.62 8.96
N VAL A 143 -0.27 -6.39 9.41
CA VAL A 143 -1.42 -6.07 10.28
C VAL A 143 -2.72 -5.99 9.47
N LEU A 144 -2.71 -5.37 8.28
CA LEU A 144 -3.89 -5.26 7.42
C LEU A 144 -4.44 -6.62 6.95
N CYS A 145 -3.55 -7.58 6.70
CA CYS A 145 -3.91 -8.94 6.31
C CYS A 145 -3.74 -9.95 7.48
N GLU A 146 -3.83 -9.49 8.73
CA GLU A 146 -3.78 -10.35 9.92
C GLU A 146 -5.06 -11.20 10.00
N GLY A 147 -4.94 -12.51 9.74
CA GLY A 147 -6.08 -13.42 9.58
C GLY A 147 -6.43 -13.77 8.13
N GLY A 148 -5.78 -13.12 7.15
CA GLY A 148 -5.94 -13.38 5.71
C GLY A 148 -6.71 -12.28 4.97
N CYS A 149 -6.26 -11.98 3.75
CA CYS A 149 -6.92 -11.04 2.83
C CYS A 149 -6.81 -11.54 1.38
N LYS A 150 -7.57 -10.90 0.47
CA LYS A 150 -7.42 -11.04 -0.99
C LYS A 150 -6.42 -10.00 -1.49
N ILE A 151 -5.40 -10.40 -2.26
CA ILE A 151 -4.48 -9.47 -2.93
C ILE A 151 -4.75 -9.42 -4.44
N ARG A 152 -4.57 -8.24 -5.03
CA ARG A 152 -4.66 -7.99 -6.47
C ARG A 152 -3.43 -7.22 -6.95
N PHE A 153 -2.86 -7.65 -8.06
CA PHE A 153 -1.79 -6.97 -8.79
C PHE A 153 -2.38 -6.44 -10.10
N GLU A 154 -2.16 -5.14 -10.36
CA GLU A 154 -2.43 -4.49 -11.65
C GLU A 154 -1.10 -4.28 -12.36
N LEU A 155 -0.96 -4.80 -13.58
CA LEU A 155 0.25 -4.68 -14.39
C LEU A 155 -0.06 -3.96 -15.71
N GLN A 156 0.88 -3.13 -16.15
CA GLN A 156 0.83 -2.48 -17.46
C GLN A 156 2.20 -2.55 -18.12
N ALA A 157 2.24 -3.04 -19.36
CA ALA A 157 3.44 -3.13 -20.18
C ALA A 157 3.74 -1.81 -20.93
N GLU A 158 4.97 -1.66 -21.42
CA GLU A 158 5.45 -0.45 -22.12
C GLU A 158 4.60 -0.09 -23.37
N ASN A 159 4.05 -1.10 -24.04
CA ASN A 159 3.14 -0.95 -25.18
C ASN A 159 1.70 -0.51 -24.81
N GLY A 160 1.38 -0.41 -23.51
CA GLY A 160 0.07 -0.04 -23.00
C GLY A 160 -0.90 -1.20 -22.75
N GLU A 161 -0.50 -2.44 -23.04
CA GLU A 161 -1.28 -3.64 -22.65
C GLU A 161 -1.36 -3.75 -21.12
N LYS A 162 -2.49 -4.25 -20.61
CA LYS A 162 -2.75 -4.43 -19.19
C LYS A 162 -3.18 -5.85 -18.90
N GLY A 163 -2.81 -6.34 -17.71
CA GLY A 163 -3.25 -7.61 -17.17
C GLY A 163 -3.22 -7.57 -15.64
N PHE A 164 -3.94 -8.49 -15.00
CA PHE A 164 -4.07 -8.54 -13.56
C PHE A 164 -3.92 -9.96 -13.00
N ALA A 165 -3.52 -10.04 -11.73
CA ALA A 165 -3.47 -11.28 -10.97
C ALA A 165 -4.15 -11.08 -9.61
N ILE A 166 -5.11 -11.94 -9.26
CA ILE A 166 -5.75 -12.02 -7.95
C ILE A 166 -5.32 -13.31 -7.28
N TYR A 167 -4.97 -13.25 -5.99
CA TYR A 167 -4.87 -14.41 -5.11
C TYR A 167 -5.91 -14.24 -4.01
N GLN A 168 -6.87 -15.17 -3.90
CA GLN A 168 -7.97 -15.06 -2.92
C GLN A 168 -7.47 -15.21 -1.47
N SER A 169 -6.36 -15.91 -1.30
CA SER A 169 -5.71 -16.16 -0.01
C SER A 169 -4.31 -15.52 -0.01
N PHE A 170 -4.09 -14.52 0.83
CA PHE A 170 -2.80 -13.88 1.08
C PHE A 170 -2.60 -13.65 2.59
N THR A 171 -1.41 -13.99 3.10
CA THR A 171 -0.93 -13.61 4.45
C THR A 171 0.56 -13.31 4.46
N LEU A 172 1.00 -12.48 5.41
CA LEU A 172 2.40 -12.33 5.83
C LEU A 172 2.59 -12.97 7.20
N SER A 173 3.65 -13.76 7.38
CA SER A 173 4.05 -14.27 8.69
C SER A 173 4.63 -13.17 9.60
N SER A 174 4.96 -13.49 10.85
CA SER A 174 5.72 -12.60 11.75
C SER A 174 7.17 -12.37 11.32
N SER A 175 7.74 -13.25 10.49
CA SER A 175 8.98 -13.04 9.74
C SER A 175 8.72 -12.52 8.31
N TYR A 176 7.52 -11.98 8.07
CA TYR A 176 7.04 -11.42 6.81
C TYR A 176 7.01 -12.39 5.61
N VAL A 177 7.19 -13.71 5.80
CA VAL A 177 7.08 -14.68 4.70
C VAL A 177 5.68 -14.61 4.08
N ILE A 178 5.62 -14.44 2.76
CA ILE A 178 4.36 -14.47 2.00
C ILE A 178 3.85 -15.91 1.90
N HIS A 179 2.56 -16.09 2.15
CA HIS A 179 1.81 -17.27 1.75
C HIS A 179 0.65 -16.82 0.84
N ILE A 180 0.62 -17.35 -0.39
CA ILE A 180 -0.45 -17.09 -1.38
C ILE A 180 -0.95 -18.38 -2.03
N SER A 181 -2.26 -18.41 -2.32
CA SER A 181 -2.91 -19.46 -3.10
C SER A 181 -4.11 -18.89 -3.88
N ASP A 182 -4.78 -19.76 -4.65
CA ASP A 182 -6.06 -19.44 -5.30
C ASP A 182 -5.93 -18.30 -6.34
N TYR A 183 -4.98 -18.46 -7.26
CA TYR A 183 -4.73 -17.55 -8.39
C TYR A 183 -5.91 -17.50 -9.36
N SER A 184 -6.22 -16.30 -9.84
CA SER A 184 -7.08 -16.04 -11.00
C SER A 184 -6.65 -14.72 -11.65
N GLY A 185 -6.55 -14.67 -12.98
CA GLY A 185 -6.02 -13.51 -13.69
C GLY A 185 -5.80 -13.77 -15.18
N ASP A 186 -5.25 -12.76 -15.85
CA ASP A 186 -4.78 -12.79 -17.24
C ASP A 186 -3.32 -12.31 -17.41
N ALA A 187 -2.63 -12.02 -16.29
CA ALA A 187 -1.19 -11.77 -16.19
C ALA A 187 -0.38 -13.06 -15.91
#